data_AF-A0A8J2JV80-F1
#
_entry.id   AF-A0A8J2JV80-F1
#
_cell.length_a   1.000
_cell.length_b   1.000
_cell.length_c   1.000
_cell.angle_alpha   90.00
_cell.angle_beta   90.00
_cell.angle_gamma   90.00
#
_symmetry.space_group_name_H-M   'P 1'
#
loop_
_entity.id
_entity.type
_entity.pdbx_description
1 polymer ?
#
loop_
_entity_poly.entity_id
_entity_poly.type
_entity_poly.pdbx_seq_one_letter_code
_entity_poly.pdbx_strand_id
1 'polypeptide(L)'
;CQQLFQKVQHLSVTGDNIQTSLVIQVIKSARAENLKMTYFLCCVAVACLVSASAATAETPADPEKFISNGVVPDVLDQAPSALACVKYGSLNVDQGNILTPSQVKHQPKVNYAASSEKFYTLIMVDPDAPSRITPLFREWLHWRVVNIPGNNVTQGQTSAEYRGAGPPKGTGLHRYVFAVFEQPSGQMSIDEPYLTADQKSASDRGKFSVKKFVSKYSLGNPVAGNFFQAEWEAAPK
;
A
#
# COMPACT_ATOMS: atom_id res chain seq x y z
N CYS A 1 2.95 14.96 44.19
CA CYS A 1 3.61 14.54 42.94
C CYS A 1 3.76 13.03 42.80
N GLN A 2 4.47 12.31 43.70
CA GLN A 2 4.68 10.86 43.57
C GLN A 2 3.39 10.00 43.64
N GLN A 3 2.41 10.36 44.47
CA GLN A 3 1.15 9.62 44.56
C GLN A 3 0.22 9.79 43.34
N LEU A 4 0.36 10.89 42.59
CA LEU A 4 -0.40 11.11 41.34
C LEU A 4 0.22 10.35 40.17
N PHE A 5 1.55 10.20 40.17
CA PHE A 5 2.28 9.44 39.15
C PHE A 5 1.91 7.94 39.17
N GLN A 6 1.69 7.37 40.36
CA GLN A 6 1.26 5.97 40.51
C GLN A 6 -0.18 5.72 40.03
N LYS A 7 -1.07 6.73 40.07
CA LYS A 7 -2.45 6.58 39.55
C LYS A 7 -2.52 6.58 38.03
N VAL A 8 -1.55 7.17 37.35
CA VAL A 8 -1.49 7.20 35.86
C VAL A 8 -0.99 5.86 35.30
N GLN A 9 -0.17 5.11 36.04
CA GLN A 9 0.42 3.84 35.59
C GLN A 9 -0.57 2.65 35.54
N HIS A 10 -1.77 2.77 36.11
CA HIS A 10 -2.77 1.68 36.13
C HIS A 10 -3.89 1.83 35.09
N LEU A 11 -3.85 2.84 34.22
CA LEU A 11 -4.83 2.97 33.13
C LEU A 11 -4.40 2.12 31.94
N SER A 12 -5.01 0.93 31.82
CA SER A 12 -4.85 0.03 30.68
C SER A 12 -5.35 0.69 29.39
N VAL A 13 -4.47 0.76 28.40
CA VAL A 13 -4.77 1.28 27.06
C VAL A 13 -5.35 0.16 26.22
N THR A 14 -6.64 0.23 25.93
CA THR A 14 -7.29 -0.55 24.87
C THR A 14 -8.15 0.36 24.01
N GLY A 15 -7.88 0.28 22.70
CA GLY A 15 -8.67 0.65 21.53
C GLY A 15 -9.86 1.62 21.67
N ASP A 16 -9.75 2.68 20.87
CA ASP A 16 -10.81 3.51 20.29
C ASP A 16 -11.66 4.40 21.23
N ASN A 17 -11.72 5.69 20.89
CA ASN A 17 -12.49 6.79 21.52
C ASN A 17 -11.98 7.43 22.84
N ILE A 18 -10.66 7.55 23.00
CA ILE A 18 -10.05 8.12 24.22
C ILE A 18 -9.92 9.66 24.20
N GLN A 19 -9.88 10.29 23.02
CA GLN A 19 -9.50 11.71 22.86
C GLN A 19 -10.40 12.71 23.61
N THR A 20 -11.72 12.48 23.67
CA THR A 20 -12.65 13.45 24.30
C THR A 20 -12.77 13.26 25.81
N SER A 21 -12.71 12.01 26.30
CA SER A 21 -12.97 11.68 27.71
C SER A 21 -11.81 12.09 28.62
N LEU A 22 -10.57 11.83 28.20
CA LEU A 22 -9.38 12.20 28.99
C LEU A 22 -9.20 13.72 29.06
N VAL A 23 -9.43 14.43 27.96
CA VAL A 23 -9.33 15.90 27.90
C VAL A 23 -10.36 16.56 28.82
N ILE A 24 -11.61 16.06 28.85
CA ILE A 24 -12.66 16.57 29.74
C ILE A 24 -12.33 16.31 31.22
N GLN A 25 -11.77 15.15 31.57
CA GLN A 25 -11.38 14.84 32.96
C GLN A 25 -10.20 15.70 33.43
N VAL A 26 -9.20 15.94 32.57
CA VAL A 26 -8.05 16.80 32.90
C VAL A 26 -8.47 18.25 33.08
N ILE A 27 -9.36 18.78 32.22
CA ILE A 27 -9.90 20.15 32.33
C ILE A 27 -10.75 20.33 33.59
N LYS A 28 -11.58 19.34 33.95
CA LYS A 28 -12.41 19.40 35.16
C LYS A 28 -11.57 19.39 36.45
N SER A 29 -10.42 18.70 36.46
CA SER A 29 -9.51 18.66 37.60
C SER A 29 -8.67 19.94 37.77
N ALA A 30 -8.65 20.85 36.78
CA ALA A 30 -7.90 22.11 36.84
C ALA A 30 -8.63 23.25 37.57
N ARG A 31 -9.89 23.05 37.99
CA ARG A 31 -10.62 23.99 38.86
C ARG A 31 -10.34 23.71 40.34
N ALA A 32 -9.09 23.86 40.75
CA ALA A 32 -8.70 24.17 42.13
C ALA A 32 -7.18 24.28 42.19
N GLU A 33 -6.70 25.50 42.44
CA GLU A 33 -5.35 25.84 42.88
C GLU A 33 -4.22 25.92 41.83
N ASN A 34 -3.77 27.17 41.66
CA ASN A 34 -2.54 27.65 41.03
C ASN A 34 -2.43 27.68 39.49
N LEU A 35 -2.53 28.91 38.95
CA LEU A 35 -2.38 29.30 37.55
C LEU A 35 -1.07 28.80 36.89
N LYS A 36 0.02 28.66 37.65
CA LYS A 36 1.31 28.12 37.15
C LYS A 36 1.26 26.61 36.85
N MET A 37 0.45 25.85 37.59
CA MET A 37 0.31 24.41 37.40
C MET A 37 -0.62 24.11 36.22
N THR A 38 -1.68 24.90 36.04
CA THR A 38 -2.53 24.87 34.84
C THR A 38 -1.73 25.19 33.58
N TYR A 39 -0.82 26.18 33.62
CA TYR A 39 0.04 26.51 32.48
C TYR A 39 1.00 25.36 32.13
N PHE A 40 1.60 24.72 33.15
CA PHE A 40 2.49 23.58 32.95
C PHE A 40 1.75 22.36 32.36
N LEU A 41 0.54 22.05 32.85
CA LEU A 41 -0.31 20.98 32.31
C LEU A 41 -0.79 21.26 30.88
N CYS A 42 -1.13 22.51 30.56
CA CYS A 42 -1.43 22.93 29.19
C CYS A 42 -0.20 22.82 28.27
N CYS A 43 1.00 23.22 28.73
CA CYS A 43 2.23 23.06 27.97
C CYS A 43 2.58 21.58 27.73
N VAL A 44 2.36 20.70 28.70
CA VAL A 44 2.57 19.25 28.55
C VAL A 44 1.50 18.65 27.62
N ALA A 45 0.23 19.06 27.73
CA ALA A 45 -0.81 18.63 26.81
C ALA A 45 -0.57 19.10 25.37
N VAL A 46 -0.11 20.35 25.17
CA VAL A 46 0.31 20.88 23.87
C VAL A 46 1.57 20.18 23.37
N ALA A 47 2.56 19.90 24.22
CA ALA A 47 3.74 19.13 23.85
C ALA A 47 3.39 17.67 23.48
N CYS A 48 2.43 17.05 24.16
CA CYS A 48 1.88 15.73 23.83
C CYS A 48 1.01 15.76 22.55
N LEU A 49 0.34 16.87 22.24
CA LEU A 49 -0.38 17.07 20.97
C LEU A 49 0.58 17.32 19.80
N VAL A 50 1.75 17.91 20.05
CA VAL A 50 2.81 18.12 19.04
C VAL A 50 3.61 16.83 18.78
N SER A 51 3.49 15.80 19.63
CA SER A 51 4.20 14.52 19.48
C SER A 51 3.26 13.37 19.12
N ALA A 52 2.51 13.52 18.02
CA ALA A 52 1.87 12.39 17.35
C ALA A 52 1.62 12.65 15.84
N SER A 53 2.62 13.19 15.14
CA SER A 53 2.79 12.88 13.72
C SER A 53 4.19 12.33 13.55
N ALA A 54 4.37 11.08 13.95
CA ALA A 54 5.50 10.33 13.42
C ALA A 54 5.18 10.10 11.95
N ALA A 55 5.60 11.03 11.08
CA ALA A 55 5.76 10.75 9.67
C ALA A 55 6.60 9.47 9.60
N THR A 56 5.96 8.36 9.25
CA THR A 56 6.64 7.09 9.05
C THR A 56 7.72 7.34 8.00
N ALA A 57 8.99 7.27 8.39
CA ALA A 57 10.10 7.48 7.46
C ALA A 57 9.88 6.60 6.23
N GLU A 58 9.75 7.24 5.06
CA GLU A 58 9.52 6.53 3.81
C GLU A 58 10.75 5.68 3.52
N THR A 59 10.58 4.36 3.40
CA THR A 59 11.68 3.50 2.94
C THR A 59 11.80 3.69 1.43
N PRO A 60 12.96 4.15 0.90
CA PRO A 60 13.13 4.31 -0.54
C PRO A 60 13.05 2.97 -1.26
N ALA A 61 12.49 2.95 -2.47
CA ALA A 61 12.71 1.81 -3.37
C ALA A 61 14.14 1.88 -3.93
N ASP A 62 14.76 0.73 -4.16
CA ASP A 62 16.07 0.59 -4.78
C ASP A 62 15.90 0.63 -6.32
N PRO A 63 16.28 1.72 -7.00
CA PRO A 63 16.08 1.84 -8.44
C PRO A 63 16.84 0.78 -9.24
N GLU A 64 18.00 0.32 -8.74
CA GLU A 64 18.81 -0.69 -9.42
C GLU A 64 18.06 -2.01 -9.51
N LYS A 65 17.30 -2.40 -8.47
CA LYS A 65 16.48 -3.62 -8.50
C LYS A 65 15.42 -3.57 -9.60
N PHE A 66 14.76 -2.42 -9.76
CA PHE A 66 13.74 -2.24 -10.80
C PHE A 66 14.37 -2.28 -12.21
N ILE A 67 15.56 -1.69 -12.37
CA ILE A 67 16.28 -1.65 -13.66
C ILE A 67 16.87 -3.01 -14.01
N SER A 68 17.60 -3.65 -13.10
CA SER A 68 18.29 -4.93 -13.34
C SER A 68 17.31 -6.08 -13.61
N ASN A 69 16.10 -6.01 -13.04
CA ASN A 69 15.02 -6.95 -13.32
C ASN A 69 14.18 -6.55 -14.55
N GLY A 70 14.46 -5.42 -15.19
CA GLY A 70 13.78 -4.92 -16.37
C GLY A 70 12.37 -4.40 -16.11
N VAL A 71 11.95 -4.22 -14.85
CA VAL A 71 10.65 -3.58 -14.52
C VAL A 71 10.64 -2.17 -15.09
N VAL A 72 11.79 -1.49 -14.99
CA VAL A 72 12.14 -0.36 -15.85
C VAL A 72 13.05 -0.92 -16.96
N PRO A 73 12.72 -0.77 -18.25
CA PRO A 73 11.62 0.04 -18.80
C PRO A 73 10.35 -0.75 -19.15
N ASP A 74 10.25 -2.06 -18.88
CA ASP A 74 9.15 -2.88 -19.44
C ASP A 74 7.76 -2.42 -18.98
N VAL A 75 7.62 -2.03 -17.71
CA VAL A 75 6.34 -1.69 -17.06
C VAL A 75 6.27 -0.21 -16.70
N LEU A 76 7.35 0.33 -16.14
CA LEU A 76 7.45 1.70 -15.66
C LEU A 76 8.54 2.45 -16.43
N ASP A 77 8.34 3.76 -16.66
CA ASP A 77 9.36 4.61 -17.28
C ASP A 77 10.47 5.01 -16.30
N GLN A 78 10.17 4.99 -15.00
CA GLN A 78 11.12 5.24 -13.92
C GLN A 78 10.78 4.42 -12.69
N ALA A 79 11.80 4.17 -11.86
CA ALA A 79 11.60 3.48 -10.59
C ALA A 79 10.71 4.32 -9.64
N PRO A 80 9.90 3.67 -8.78
CA PRO A 80 9.16 4.37 -7.75
C PRO A 80 10.09 5.12 -6.78
N SER A 81 9.63 6.23 -6.22
CA SER A 81 10.41 6.98 -5.22
C SER A 81 10.50 6.26 -3.87
N ALA A 82 9.47 5.50 -3.50
CA ALA A 82 9.39 4.79 -2.23
C ALA A 82 8.98 3.32 -2.39
N LEU A 83 9.21 2.52 -1.35
CA LEU A 83 8.81 1.13 -1.31
C LEU A 83 7.32 1.02 -0.92
N ALA A 84 6.56 0.26 -1.70
CA ALA A 84 5.26 -0.24 -1.24
C ALA A 84 5.48 -1.46 -0.33
N CYS A 85 5.05 -1.37 0.92
CA CYS A 85 5.10 -2.46 1.87
C CYS A 85 3.96 -3.45 1.59
N VAL A 86 4.27 -4.52 0.87
CA VAL A 86 3.31 -5.56 0.47
C VAL A 86 3.56 -6.83 1.28
N LYS A 87 2.53 -7.28 2.00
CA LYS A 87 2.61 -8.41 2.94
C LYS A 87 1.57 -9.49 2.66
N TYR A 88 2.04 -10.72 2.55
CA TYR A 88 1.24 -11.95 2.48
C TYR A 88 1.36 -12.70 3.80
N GLY A 89 0.47 -12.42 4.75
CA GLY A 89 0.62 -12.94 6.11
C GLY A 89 1.91 -12.42 6.76
N SER A 90 2.84 -13.33 7.07
CA SER A 90 4.18 -13.01 7.60
C SER A 90 5.24 -12.75 6.51
N LEU A 91 4.93 -13.04 5.24
CA LEU A 91 5.86 -12.89 4.12
C LEU A 91 5.83 -11.46 3.59
N ASN A 92 7.01 -10.93 3.25
CA ASN A 92 7.16 -9.63 2.63
C ASN A 92 7.54 -9.80 1.16
N VAL A 93 6.98 -8.94 0.31
CA VAL A 93 7.54 -8.67 -1.01
C VAL A 93 8.76 -7.77 -0.84
N ASP A 94 9.86 -8.12 -1.50
CA ASP A 94 11.14 -7.43 -1.38
C ASP A 94 11.88 -7.44 -2.73
N GLN A 95 11.47 -6.51 -3.59
CA GLN A 95 12.20 -6.02 -4.76
C GLN A 95 12.84 -7.13 -5.63
N GLY A 96 12.06 -8.18 -5.91
CA GLY A 96 12.44 -9.30 -6.77
C GLY A 96 12.66 -10.63 -6.06
N ASN A 97 12.43 -10.70 -4.74
CA ASN A 97 12.42 -11.96 -4.02
C ASN A 97 11.43 -12.97 -4.64
N ILE A 98 11.72 -14.26 -4.46
CA ILE A 98 10.90 -15.33 -5.04
C ILE A 98 9.85 -15.74 -4.00
N LEU A 99 8.58 -15.74 -4.41
CA LEU A 99 7.45 -16.25 -3.64
C LEU A 99 6.70 -17.30 -4.48
N THR A 100 6.09 -18.28 -3.83
CA THR A 100 5.33 -19.32 -4.54
C THR A 100 3.89 -18.88 -4.82
N PRO A 101 3.25 -19.39 -5.90
CA PRO A 101 1.83 -19.17 -6.17
C PRO A 101 0.90 -19.42 -4.97
N SER A 102 1.15 -20.45 -4.17
CA SER A 102 0.37 -20.73 -2.96
C SER A 102 0.53 -19.65 -1.88
N GLN A 103 1.75 -19.14 -1.67
CA GLN A 103 2.03 -18.06 -0.71
C GLN A 103 1.31 -16.75 -1.09
N VAL A 104 1.18 -16.46 -2.37
CA VAL A 104 0.57 -15.23 -2.88
C VAL A 104 -0.86 -15.41 -3.39
N LYS A 105 -1.52 -16.53 -3.02
CA LYS A 105 -2.87 -16.85 -3.48
C LYS A 105 -3.92 -15.81 -3.06
N HIS A 106 -3.79 -15.28 -1.85
CA HIS A 106 -4.75 -14.35 -1.25
C HIS A 106 -4.26 -12.91 -1.33
N GLN A 107 -5.18 -11.95 -1.42
CA GLN A 107 -4.85 -10.53 -1.52
C GLN A 107 -3.91 -10.09 -0.38
N PRO A 108 -2.79 -9.40 -0.68
CA PRO A 108 -1.88 -8.92 0.34
C PRO A 108 -2.44 -7.71 1.08
N LYS A 109 -1.85 -7.42 2.23
CA LYS A 109 -1.93 -6.08 2.83
C LYS A 109 -0.89 -5.19 2.15
N VAL A 110 -1.32 -4.02 1.69
CA VAL A 110 -0.43 -3.04 1.06
C VAL A 110 -0.48 -1.76 1.88
N ASN A 111 0.70 -1.25 2.22
CA ASN A 111 0.86 0.05 2.86
C ASN A 111 1.96 0.84 2.14
N TYR A 112 1.80 2.15 2.08
CA TYR A 112 2.78 3.07 1.51
C TYR A 112 2.66 4.43 2.20
N ALA A 113 3.68 5.24 2.05
CA ALA A 113 3.63 6.61 2.51
C ALA A 113 2.72 7.43 1.60
N ALA A 114 1.82 8.20 2.21
CA ALA A 114 0.76 8.91 1.51
C ALA A 114 0.32 10.14 2.31
N SER A 115 -0.13 11.17 1.60
CA SER A 115 -0.89 12.25 2.21
C SER A 115 -2.33 11.79 2.46
N SER A 116 -2.85 12.03 3.67
CA SER A 116 -4.22 11.69 4.05
C SER A 116 -5.29 12.45 3.27
N GLU A 117 -4.92 13.56 2.64
CA GLU A 117 -5.83 14.43 1.87
C GLU A 117 -5.91 14.07 0.38
N LYS A 118 -5.05 13.14 -0.07
CA LYS A 118 -4.94 12.77 -1.47
C LYS A 118 -5.52 11.39 -1.74
N PHE A 119 -5.75 11.12 -3.02
CA PHE A 119 -6.22 9.83 -3.50
C PHE A 119 -5.14 9.15 -4.32
N TYR A 120 -5.13 7.82 -4.28
CA TYR A 120 -4.10 7.02 -4.92
C TYR A 120 -4.71 5.87 -5.73
N THR A 121 -3.95 5.43 -6.72
CA THR A 121 -4.23 4.23 -7.51
C THR A 121 -3.14 3.19 -7.28
N LEU A 122 -3.53 1.96 -6.96
CA LEU A 122 -2.67 0.78 -6.87
C LEU A 122 -2.93 -0.13 -8.06
N ILE A 123 -1.86 -0.56 -8.73
CA ILE A 123 -1.90 -1.53 -9.83
C ILE A 123 -0.91 -2.66 -9.54
N MET A 124 -1.33 -3.90 -9.81
CA MET A 124 -0.49 -5.09 -9.84
C MET A 124 -0.55 -5.74 -11.22
N VAL A 125 0.59 -5.97 -11.86
CA VAL A 125 0.68 -6.57 -13.21
C VAL A 125 1.76 -7.63 -13.33
N ASP A 126 1.59 -8.53 -14.30
CA ASP A 126 2.59 -9.47 -14.78
C ASP A 126 2.97 -9.12 -16.24
N PRO A 127 4.17 -8.57 -16.49
CA PRO A 127 4.63 -8.26 -17.85
C PRO A 127 5.13 -9.48 -18.62
N ASP A 128 5.21 -10.63 -17.99
CA ASP A 128 5.85 -11.83 -18.51
C ASP A 128 4.82 -12.85 -19.00
N ALA A 129 3.53 -12.53 -19.08
CA ALA A 129 2.54 -13.50 -19.55
C ALA A 129 2.57 -13.73 -21.08
N PRO A 130 2.57 -14.99 -21.58
CA PRO A 130 2.63 -16.24 -20.83
C PRO A 130 4.04 -16.68 -20.43
N SER A 131 5.10 -16.15 -21.05
CA SER A 131 6.48 -16.28 -20.55
C SER A 131 7.27 -14.99 -20.81
N ARG A 132 8.30 -14.70 -20.01
CA ARG A 132 9.17 -13.53 -20.21
C ARG A 132 9.86 -13.53 -21.57
N ILE A 133 10.19 -14.72 -22.10
CA ILE A 133 10.84 -14.92 -23.39
C ILE A 133 9.88 -14.59 -24.55
N THR A 134 8.60 -14.91 -24.41
CA THR A 134 7.58 -14.66 -25.44
C THR A 134 6.31 -14.12 -24.79
N PRO A 135 6.29 -12.82 -24.41
CA PRO A 135 5.25 -12.26 -23.55
C PRO A 135 4.05 -11.74 -24.37
N LEU A 136 3.35 -12.67 -25.04
CA LEU A 136 2.23 -12.38 -25.96
C LEU A 136 1.05 -11.62 -25.33
N PHE A 137 0.91 -11.68 -24.01
CA PHE A 137 -0.18 -11.06 -23.26
C PHE A 137 0.32 -9.95 -22.31
N ARG A 138 1.55 -9.46 -22.49
CA ARG A 138 2.09 -8.33 -21.73
C ARG A 138 1.15 -7.12 -21.82
N GLU A 139 0.77 -6.49 -20.71
CA GLU A 139 0.83 -6.96 -19.33
C GLU A 139 -0.47 -7.68 -18.96
N TRP A 140 -0.40 -8.65 -18.05
CA TRP A 140 -1.57 -9.27 -17.44
C TRP A 140 -1.96 -8.51 -16.18
N LEU A 141 -3.18 -7.99 -16.11
CA LEU A 141 -3.67 -7.22 -14.96
C LEU A 141 -4.10 -8.15 -13.81
N HIS A 142 -3.38 -8.11 -12.69
CA HIS A 142 -3.66 -8.92 -11.51
C HIS A 142 -4.56 -8.22 -10.49
N TRP A 143 -4.39 -6.91 -10.31
CA TRP A 143 -5.17 -6.14 -9.34
C TRP A 143 -5.17 -4.65 -9.71
N ARG A 144 -6.30 -3.97 -9.56
CA ARG A 144 -6.39 -2.51 -9.69
C ARG A 144 -7.39 -1.95 -8.69
N VAL A 145 -6.93 -0.98 -7.90
CA VAL A 145 -7.75 -0.21 -6.97
C VAL A 145 -7.47 1.26 -7.23
N VAL A 146 -8.53 2.03 -7.49
CA VAL A 146 -8.45 3.48 -7.68
C VAL A 146 -9.13 4.18 -6.49
N ASN A 147 -9.02 5.49 -6.40
CA ASN A 147 -9.69 6.31 -5.38
C ASN A 147 -9.38 5.86 -3.95
N ILE A 148 -8.14 5.40 -3.68
CA ILE A 148 -7.69 5.03 -2.34
C ILE A 148 -7.46 6.31 -1.53
N PRO A 149 -8.21 6.59 -0.45
CA PRO A 149 -7.95 7.76 0.39
C PRO A 149 -6.69 7.52 1.24
N GLY A 150 -5.68 8.37 1.05
CA GLY A 150 -4.36 8.16 1.66
C GLY A 150 -3.78 6.80 1.30
N ASN A 151 -3.47 5.97 2.30
CA ASN A 151 -2.98 4.61 2.11
C ASN A 151 -3.99 3.52 2.47
N ASN A 152 -5.27 3.87 2.67
CA ASN A 152 -6.29 2.90 3.07
C ASN A 152 -6.86 2.15 1.87
N VAL A 153 -6.10 1.18 1.36
CA VAL A 153 -6.46 0.39 0.16
C VAL A 153 -7.86 -0.24 0.26
N THR A 154 -8.30 -0.61 1.46
CA THR A 154 -9.63 -1.23 1.67
C THR A 154 -10.81 -0.27 1.44
N GLN A 155 -10.58 1.04 1.52
CA GLN A 155 -11.56 2.07 1.21
C GLN A 155 -11.48 2.56 -0.24
N GLY A 156 -10.52 2.07 -1.01
CA GLY A 156 -10.44 2.35 -2.44
C GLY A 156 -11.51 1.62 -3.24
N GLN A 157 -11.78 2.12 -4.43
CA GLN A 157 -12.64 1.50 -5.41
C GLN A 157 -11.87 0.42 -6.16
N THR A 158 -12.09 -0.84 -5.80
CA THR A 158 -11.57 -1.98 -6.59
C THR A 158 -12.25 -2.00 -7.95
N SER A 159 -11.44 -2.05 -9.00
CA SER A 159 -11.93 -2.11 -10.39
C SER A 159 -11.40 -3.30 -11.17
N ALA A 160 -10.33 -3.95 -10.69
CA ALA A 160 -10.01 -5.31 -11.07
C ALA A 160 -9.66 -6.05 -9.78
N GLU A 161 -10.47 -7.04 -9.39
CA GLU A 161 -10.26 -7.84 -8.19
C GLU A 161 -8.91 -8.57 -8.24
N TYR A 162 -8.33 -8.76 -7.05
CA TYR A 162 -7.03 -9.38 -6.87
C TYR A 162 -7.00 -10.81 -7.41
N ARG A 163 -5.91 -11.12 -8.11
CA ARG A 163 -5.52 -12.48 -8.46
C ARG A 163 -4.07 -12.73 -8.09
N GLY A 164 -3.82 -13.85 -7.42
CA GLY A 164 -2.46 -14.32 -7.13
C GLY A 164 -1.68 -14.68 -8.39
N ALA A 165 -0.39 -14.97 -8.20
CA ALA A 165 0.48 -15.46 -9.24
C ALA A 165 -0.04 -16.80 -9.80
N GLY A 166 0.01 -16.94 -11.12
CA GLY A 166 -0.40 -18.17 -11.82
C GLY A 166 0.44 -18.43 -13.07
N PRO A 167 1.78 -18.37 -12.98
CA PRO A 167 2.64 -18.60 -14.13
C PRO A 167 2.47 -20.03 -14.65
N PRO A 168 2.36 -20.25 -15.99
CA PRO A 168 2.22 -21.59 -16.53
C PRO A 168 3.46 -22.48 -16.29
N LYS A 169 3.27 -23.80 -16.30
CA LYS A 169 4.39 -24.74 -16.16
C LYS A 169 5.39 -24.56 -17.31
N GLY A 170 6.68 -24.44 -16.96
CA GLY A 170 7.76 -24.35 -17.94
C GLY A 170 8.00 -22.96 -18.52
N THR A 171 7.36 -21.91 -18.00
CA THR A 171 7.56 -20.52 -18.47
C THR A 171 8.60 -19.74 -17.67
N GLY A 172 9.11 -20.35 -16.59
CA GLY A 172 10.11 -19.77 -15.69
C GLY A 172 9.52 -18.75 -14.72
N LEU A 173 10.37 -17.88 -14.19
CA LEU A 173 9.99 -16.81 -13.29
C LEU A 173 9.29 -15.66 -14.04
N HIS A 174 8.12 -15.29 -13.53
CA HIS A 174 7.38 -14.10 -13.92
C HIS A 174 7.54 -13.02 -12.85
N ARG A 175 7.60 -11.75 -13.27
CA ARG A 175 7.63 -10.59 -12.37
C ARG A 175 6.21 -10.16 -12.03
N TYR A 176 5.93 -9.94 -10.76
CA TYR A 176 4.65 -9.41 -10.29
C TYR A 176 4.88 -8.03 -9.66
N VAL A 177 4.55 -7.00 -10.42
CA VAL A 177 4.93 -5.61 -10.12
C VAL A 177 3.76 -4.86 -9.51
N PHE A 178 3.96 -4.32 -8.31
CA PHE A 178 3.07 -3.37 -7.67
C PHE A 178 3.56 -1.95 -7.92
N ALA A 179 2.67 -1.07 -8.38
CA ALA A 179 2.94 0.35 -8.55
C ALA A 179 1.77 1.17 -7.97
N VAL A 180 2.12 2.22 -7.23
CA VAL A 180 1.19 3.16 -6.61
C VAL A 180 1.43 4.53 -7.23
N PHE A 181 0.35 5.19 -7.63
CA PHE A 181 0.36 6.51 -8.22
C PHE A 181 -0.55 7.45 -7.44
N GLU A 182 -0.12 8.70 -7.29
CA GLU A 182 -0.97 9.76 -6.76
C GLU A 182 -1.96 10.21 -7.85
N GLN A 183 -3.22 10.44 -7.49
CA GLN A 183 -4.23 10.95 -8.41
C GLN A 183 -4.18 12.48 -8.45
N PRO A 184 -4.15 13.10 -9.65
CA PRO A 184 -3.78 14.50 -9.82
C PRO A 184 -4.81 15.51 -9.28
N SER A 185 -6.08 15.13 -9.15
CA SER A 185 -7.16 16.08 -8.81
C SER A 185 -8.22 15.47 -7.87
N GLY A 186 -7.79 14.56 -6.99
CA GLY A 186 -8.69 13.86 -6.07
C GLY A 186 -9.25 12.57 -6.65
N GLN A 187 -10.52 12.26 -6.37
CA GLN A 187 -11.18 11.07 -6.92
C GLN A 187 -11.30 11.17 -8.45
N MET A 188 -11.15 10.04 -9.11
CA MET A 188 -11.22 9.90 -10.57
C MET A 188 -12.30 8.90 -10.96
N SER A 189 -12.87 9.08 -12.14
CA SER A 189 -13.68 8.04 -12.80
C SER A 189 -12.85 7.37 -13.87
N ILE A 190 -12.96 6.04 -13.92
CA ILE A 190 -12.35 5.23 -14.97
C ILE A 190 -13.44 4.64 -15.86
N ASP A 191 -13.14 4.45 -17.15
CA ASP A 191 -14.04 3.81 -18.12
C ASP A 191 -13.73 2.31 -18.32
N GLU A 192 -12.64 1.81 -17.74
CA GLU A 192 -12.28 0.41 -17.85
C GLU A 192 -13.32 -0.48 -17.13
N PRO A 193 -13.67 -1.64 -17.71
CA PRO A 193 -14.65 -2.51 -17.12
C PRO A 193 -14.18 -3.04 -15.76
N TYR A 194 -15.16 -3.32 -14.89
CA TYR A 194 -14.91 -4.06 -13.66
C TYR A 194 -14.50 -5.50 -13.99
N LEU A 195 -13.42 -5.99 -13.37
CA LEU A 195 -12.95 -7.37 -13.55
C LEU A 195 -13.05 -8.16 -12.24
N THR A 196 -13.79 -9.26 -12.25
CA THR A 196 -13.85 -10.20 -11.12
C THR A 196 -12.61 -11.09 -11.05
N ALA A 197 -12.35 -11.69 -9.89
CA ALA A 197 -11.22 -12.58 -9.68
C ALA A 197 -11.30 -13.84 -10.55
N ASP A 198 -12.49 -14.25 -10.98
CA ASP A 198 -12.69 -15.43 -11.82
C ASP A 198 -12.41 -15.19 -13.31
N GLN A 199 -12.53 -13.94 -13.77
CA GLN A 199 -12.17 -13.55 -15.14
C GLN A 199 -10.67 -13.77 -15.37
N LYS A 200 -10.35 -14.80 -16.14
CA LYS A 200 -8.98 -15.32 -16.37
C LYS A 200 -8.60 -15.38 -17.84
N SER A 201 -9.42 -14.83 -18.72
CA SER A 201 -9.11 -14.88 -20.15
C SER A 201 -8.09 -13.80 -20.51
N ALA A 202 -7.30 -14.07 -21.55
CA ALA A 202 -6.41 -13.07 -22.11
C ALA A 202 -7.17 -11.85 -22.67
N SER A 203 -8.45 -12.02 -23.07
CA SER A 203 -9.31 -10.92 -23.48
C SER A 203 -9.78 -10.04 -22.32
N ASP A 204 -9.85 -10.57 -21.10
CA ASP A 204 -10.25 -9.79 -19.92
C ASP A 204 -9.07 -9.03 -19.32
N ARG A 205 -7.94 -9.71 -19.13
CA ARG A 205 -6.82 -9.21 -18.29
C ARG A 205 -5.51 -9.05 -19.04
N GLY A 206 -5.33 -9.72 -20.17
CA GLY A 206 -4.10 -9.62 -20.97
C GLY A 206 -4.04 -8.32 -21.77
N LYS A 207 -2.84 -7.96 -22.23
CA LYS A 207 -2.59 -6.74 -23.02
C LYS A 207 -2.97 -5.44 -22.31
N PHE A 208 -3.10 -5.48 -20.98
CA PHE A 208 -3.12 -4.27 -20.18
C PHE A 208 -1.77 -3.53 -20.33
N SER A 209 -1.75 -2.24 -20.07
CA SER A 209 -0.53 -1.46 -20.06
C SER A 209 -0.60 -0.39 -18.99
N VAL A 210 0.23 -0.51 -17.95
CA VAL A 210 0.38 0.50 -16.90
C VAL A 210 0.66 1.85 -17.52
N LYS A 211 1.60 1.94 -18.47
CA LYS A 211 1.97 3.22 -19.12
C LYS A 211 0.80 3.90 -19.83
N LYS A 212 -0.02 3.15 -20.57
CA LYS A 212 -1.22 3.69 -21.22
C LYS A 212 -2.25 4.17 -20.20
N PHE A 213 -2.47 3.40 -19.14
CA PHE A 213 -3.40 3.77 -18.07
C PHE A 213 -2.94 5.05 -17.34
N VAL A 214 -1.66 5.11 -16.95
CA VAL A 214 -1.03 6.28 -16.32
C VAL A 214 -1.14 7.52 -17.19
N SER A 215 -0.86 7.38 -18.50
CA SER A 215 -0.96 8.49 -19.45
C SER A 215 -2.40 8.98 -19.62
N LYS A 216 -3.35 8.05 -19.78
CA LYS A 216 -4.78 8.34 -19.97
C LYS A 216 -5.35 9.16 -18.82
N TYR A 217 -4.93 8.87 -17.59
CA TYR A 217 -5.46 9.50 -16.38
C TYR A 217 -4.50 10.51 -15.74
N SER A 218 -3.41 10.86 -16.42
CA SER A 218 -2.42 11.84 -15.95
C SER A 218 -1.89 11.55 -14.54
N LEU A 219 -1.65 10.27 -14.23
CA LEU A 219 -1.21 9.83 -12.89
C LEU A 219 0.26 10.16 -12.58
N GLY A 220 1.03 10.57 -13.59
CA GLY A 220 2.45 10.91 -13.44
C GLY A 220 3.30 9.70 -13.07
N ASN A 221 4.29 9.94 -12.21
CA ASN A 221 5.28 8.94 -11.83
C ASN A 221 4.82 8.09 -10.63
N PRO A 222 5.27 6.82 -10.54
CA PRO A 222 4.95 5.99 -9.39
C PRO A 222 5.57 6.57 -8.11
N VAL A 223 4.74 6.82 -7.11
CA VAL A 223 5.18 7.33 -5.80
C VAL A 223 5.69 6.22 -4.89
N ALA A 224 5.14 5.01 -5.07
CA ALA A 224 5.63 3.81 -4.40
C ALA A 224 5.51 2.57 -5.29
N GLY A 225 6.32 1.56 -5.03
CA GLY A 225 6.17 0.28 -5.70
C GLY A 225 7.05 -0.79 -5.10
N ASN A 226 6.83 -2.02 -5.53
CA ASN A 226 7.57 -3.21 -5.11
C ASN A 226 7.30 -4.33 -6.11
N PHE A 227 8.05 -5.42 -6.08
CA PHE A 227 7.76 -6.58 -6.92
C PHE A 227 8.33 -7.86 -6.33
N PHE A 228 7.73 -8.99 -6.67
CA PHE A 228 8.30 -10.33 -6.43
C PHE A 228 8.38 -11.08 -7.75
N GLN A 229 9.00 -12.27 -7.72
CA GLN A 229 8.97 -13.22 -8.81
C GLN A 229 8.31 -14.53 -8.38
N ALA A 230 7.60 -15.18 -9.29
CA ALA A 230 7.07 -16.53 -9.06
C ALA A 230 7.15 -17.37 -10.32
N GLU A 231 7.33 -18.66 -10.14
CA GLU A 231 7.22 -19.67 -11.20
C GLU A 231 6.14 -20.70 -10.83
N TRP A 232 5.87 -21.62 -11.74
CA TRP A 232 4.83 -22.62 -11.54
C TRP A 232 5.10 -23.48 -10.31
N GLU A 233 4.06 -23.71 -9.52
CA GLU A 233 4.07 -24.61 -8.37
C GLU A 233 3.04 -25.72 -8.59
N ALA A 234 3.45 -26.96 -8.33
CA ALA A 234 2.55 -28.09 -8.34
C ALA A 234 1.48 -27.93 -7.26
N ALA A 235 0.23 -28.28 -7.57
CA ALA A 235 -0.79 -28.34 -6.54
C ALA A 235 -0.33 -29.28 -5.40
N PRO A 236 -0.52 -28.90 -4.13
CA PRO A 236 -0.26 -29.82 -3.03
C PRO A 236 -1.09 -31.09 -3.24
N LYS A 237 -0.45 -32.24 -3.07
CA LYS A 237 -1.11 -33.56 -3.12
C LYS A 237 -2.10 -33.72 -1.98
#